data_AF-A0A3M9ZVY4-F1
#
_entry.id   AF-A0A3M9ZVY4-F1
#
_cell.length_a   1.000
_cell.length_b   1.000
_cell.length_c   1.000
_cell.angle_alpha   90.00
_cell.angle_beta   90.00
_cell.angle_gamma   90.00
#
_symmetry.space_group_name_H-M   'P 1'
#
loop_
_entity.id
_entity.type
_entity.pdbx_description
1 polymer ?
#
loop_
_entity_poly.entity_id
_entity_poly.type
_entity_poly.pdbx_seq_one_letter_code
_entity_poly.pdbx_strand_id
1 'polypeptide(L)'
;MKPDARAVAIERMQILIESAVRNARSDPALAKRHAGLARKISSRHKIRMPYHLRMVFCKKCKSFMAPGTGSRFRLGGTPKSVRITCNLCGHTYRKMLTLRSKVSQTVQK
;
A
#
# COMPACT_ATOMS: atom_id res chain seq x y z
N MET A 1 -28.49 -7.76 -8.69
CA MET A 1 -27.69 -6.60 -9.14
C MET A 1 -26.28 -7.08 -9.47
N LYS A 2 -25.78 -6.85 -10.69
CA LYS A 2 -24.39 -7.21 -11.03
C LYS A 2 -23.46 -6.26 -10.27
N PRO A 3 -22.49 -6.74 -9.49
CA PRO A 3 -21.55 -5.85 -8.83
C PRO A 3 -20.79 -5.06 -9.89
N ASP A 4 -20.58 -3.76 -9.63
CA ASP A 4 -19.77 -2.92 -10.51
C ASP A 4 -18.41 -3.60 -10.70
N ALA A 5 -18.02 -3.85 -11.96
CA ALA A 5 -16.76 -4.48 -12.31
C ALA A 5 -15.56 -3.77 -11.66
N ARG A 6 -15.68 -2.46 -11.40
CA ARG A 6 -14.69 -1.67 -10.68
C ARG A 6 -14.58 -2.05 -9.20
N ALA A 7 -15.69 -2.26 -8.52
CA ALA A 7 -15.72 -2.64 -7.10
C ALA A 7 -15.09 -4.03 -6.90
N VAL A 8 -15.46 -5.00 -7.74
CA VAL A 8 -14.87 -6.35 -7.72
C VAL A 8 -13.37 -6.31 -7.98
N ALA A 9 -12.91 -5.48 -8.91
CA ALA A 9 -11.48 -5.33 -9.18
C ALA A 9 -10.72 -4.75 -7.98
N ILE A 10 -11.30 -3.81 -7.23
CA ILE A 10 -10.69 -3.24 -6.03
C ILE A 10 -10.57 -4.31 -4.93
N GLU A 11 -11.64 -5.05 -4.69
CA GLU A 11 -11.66 -6.13 -3.71
C GLU A 11 -10.61 -7.21 -4.04
N ARG A 12 -10.54 -7.65 -5.30
CA ARG A 12 -9.52 -8.60 -5.76
C ARG A 12 -8.10 -8.07 -5.55
N MET A 13 -7.86 -6.79 -5.82
CA MET A 13 -6.54 -6.18 -5.56
C MET A 13 -6.20 -6.17 -4.07
N GLN A 14 -7.17 -5.92 -3.19
CA GLN A 14 -6.96 -5.96 -1.74
C GLN A 14 -6.55 -7.35 -1.28
N ILE A 15 -7.33 -8.38 -1.66
CA ILE A 15 -7.06 -9.78 -1.29
C ILE A 15 -5.66 -10.21 -1.75
N LEU A 16 -5.28 -9.89 -2.98
CA LEU A 16 -3.96 -10.23 -3.52
C LEU A 16 -2.82 -9.56 -2.76
N ILE A 17 -2.98 -8.29 -2.37
CA ILE A 17 -1.94 -7.56 -1.64
C ILE A 17 -1.86 -8.04 -0.20
N GLU A 18 -2.98 -8.33 0.45
CA GLU A 18 -3.00 -8.89 1.81
C GLU A 18 -2.37 -10.28 1.84
N SER A 19 -2.65 -11.13 0.85
CA SER A 19 -1.96 -12.41 0.67
C SER A 19 -0.46 -12.20 0.47
N ALA A 20 -0.06 -11.24 -0.37
CA ALA A 20 1.35 -10.91 -0.58
C ALA A 20 2.05 -10.44 0.70
N VAL A 21 1.38 -9.64 1.54
CA VAL A 21 1.93 -9.15 2.82
C VAL A 21 2.08 -10.30 3.82
N ARG A 22 1.07 -11.18 3.92
CA ARG A 22 1.14 -12.38 4.79
C ARG A 22 2.28 -13.31 4.39
N ASN A 23 2.43 -13.56 3.08
CA ASN A 23 3.44 -14.46 2.55
C ASN A 23 4.82 -13.82 2.40
N ALA A 24 4.98 -12.52 2.69
CA ALA A 24 6.25 -11.82 2.47
C ALA A 24 7.42 -12.34 3.32
N ARG A 25 7.11 -13.00 4.45
CA ARG A 25 8.13 -13.61 5.34
C ARG A 25 8.45 -15.05 4.96
N SER A 26 7.45 -15.83 4.54
CA SER A 26 7.60 -17.24 4.19
C SER A 26 8.10 -17.43 2.77
N ASP A 27 7.49 -16.76 1.80
CA ASP A 27 7.86 -16.87 0.38
C ASP A 27 7.85 -15.49 -0.32
N PRO A 28 9.03 -14.86 -0.45
CA PRO A 28 9.16 -13.57 -1.11
C PRO A 28 8.91 -13.64 -2.63
N ALA A 29 9.07 -14.80 -3.27
CA ALA A 29 8.82 -14.96 -4.70
C ALA A 29 7.31 -14.97 -5.00
N LEU A 30 6.54 -15.71 -4.21
CA LEU A 30 5.08 -15.72 -4.30
C LEU A 30 4.48 -14.33 -4.02
N ALA A 31 4.98 -13.65 -2.99
CA ALA A 31 4.54 -12.30 -2.65
C ALA A 31 4.76 -11.31 -3.81
N LYS A 32 5.93 -11.37 -4.49
CA LYS A 32 6.21 -10.56 -5.68
C LYS A 32 5.23 -10.87 -6.83
N ARG A 33 4.90 -12.14 -7.05
CA ARG A 33 3.93 -12.55 -8.09
C ARG A 33 2.53 -11.98 -7.82
N HIS A 34 2.01 -12.14 -6.60
CA HIS A 34 0.69 -11.61 -6.22
C HIS A 34 0.61 -10.09 -6.34
N ALA A 35 1.65 -9.38 -5.88
CA ALA A 35 1.72 -7.93 -6.04
C ALA A 35 1.79 -7.49 -7.51
N GLY A 36 2.50 -8.26 -8.34
CA GLY A 36 2.51 -8.06 -9.80
C GLY A 36 1.12 -8.22 -10.43
N LEU A 37 0.36 -9.23 -10.02
CA LEU A 37 -1.02 -9.45 -10.47
C LEU A 37 -1.94 -8.29 -10.06
N ALA A 38 -1.86 -7.83 -8.81
CA ALA A 38 -2.63 -6.68 -8.35
C ALA A 38 -2.36 -5.43 -9.21
N ARG A 39 -1.10 -5.21 -9.61
CA ARG A 39 -0.76 -4.09 -10.50
C ARG A 39 -1.28 -4.28 -11.93
N LYS A 40 -1.22 -5.50 -12.47
CA LYS A 40 -1.82 -5.81 -13.79
C LYS A 40 -3.33 -5.55 -13.79
N ILE A 41 -4.05 -5.90 -12.73
CA ILE A 41 -5.49 -5.62 -12.57
C ILE A 41 -5.74 -4.11 -12.55
N SER A 42 -4.97 -3.35 -11.77
CA SER A 42 -5.08 -1.88 -11.72
C SER A 42 -4.90 -1.25 -13.10
N SER A 43 -3.88 -1.68 -13.85
CA SER A 43 -3.62 -1.17 -15.21
C SER A 43 -4.71 -1.57 -16.20
N ARG A 44 -5.19 -2.82 -16.16
CA ARG A 44 -6.25 -3.32 -17.06
C ARG A 44 -7.56 -2.57 -16.89
N HIS A 45 -7.99 -2.36 -15.65
CA HIS A 45 -9.25 -1.65 -15.36
C HIS A 45 -9.07 -0.12 -15.26
N LYS A 46 -7.85 0.40 -15.49
CA LYS A 46 -7.50 1.82 -15.35
C LYS A 46 -7.92 2.41 -13.98
N ILE A 47 -7.87 1.58 -12.94
CA ILE A 47 -8.29 1.98 -11.59
C ILE A 47 -7.09 2.55 -10.85
N ARG A 48 -7.26 3.77 -10.33
CA ARG A 48 -6.31 4.37 -9.37
C ARG A 48 -6.34 3.54 -8.09
N MET A 49 -5.25 2.81 -7.80
CA MET A 49 -5.14 2.04 -6.55
C MET A 49 -5.42 2.95 -5.34
N PRO A 50 -6.22 2.48 -4.37
CA PRO A 50 -6.45 3.19 -3.14
C PRO A 50 -5.15 3.37 -2.36
N TYR A 51 -5.15 4.35 -1.47
CA TYR A 51 -3.94 4.88 -0.87
C TYR A 51 -3.14 3.81 -0.09
N HIS A 52 -3.82 2.94 0.65
CA HIS A 52 -3.21 1.86 1.45
C HIS A 52 -2.45 0.84 0.61
N LEU A 53 -3.04 0.40 -0.51
CA LEU A 53 -2.41 -0.57 -1.41
C LEU A 53 -1.18 0.00 -2.11
N ARG A 54 -1.20 1.30 -2.41
CA ARG A 54 -0.08 1.98 -3.08
C ARG A 54 1.16 2.08 -2.19
N MET A 55 1.00 2.10 -0.86
CA MET A 55 2.14 2.21 0.07
C MET A 55 3.06 0.98 0.05
N VAL A 56 2.53 -0.19 -0.32
CA VAL A 56 3.28 -1.46 -0.36
C VAL A 56 4.20 -1.56 -1.58
N PHE A 57 4.12 -0.60 -2.51
CA PHE A 57 5.00 -0.53 -3.67
C PHE A 57 6.01 0.60 -3.52
N CYS A 58 7.25 0.34 -3.95
CA CYS A 58 8.24 1.40 -4.05
C CYS A 58 7.91 2.33 -5.23
N LYS A 59 8.01 3.66 -5.03
CA LYS A 59 7.72 4.64 -6.08
C LYS A 59 8.74 4.64 -7.23
N LYS A 60 9.98 4.22 -6.98
CA LYS A 60 11.07 4.20 -7.97
C LYS A 60 11.13 2.87 -8.74
N CYS A 61 11.53 1.78 -8.07
CA CYS A 61 11.68 0.48 -8.71
C CYS A 61 10.35 -0.26 -8.93
N LYS A 62 9.24 0.23 -8.37
CA LYS A 62 7.91 -0.39 -8.46
C LYS A 62 7.90 -1.85 -7.98
N SER A 63 8.88 -2.26 -7.18
CA SER A 63 8.91 -3.59 -6.57
C SER A 63 7.95 -3.65 -5.39
N PHE A 64 7.49 -4.86 -5.11
CA PHE A 64 6.74 -5.14 -3.89
C PHE A 64 7.66 -5.04 -2.68
N MET A 65 7.21 -4.29 -1.69
CA MET A 65 7.98 -3.96 -0.52
C MET A 65 7.07 -4.14 0.68
N ALA A 66 7.11 -5.34 1.27
CA ALA A 66 6.35 -5.61 2.47
C ALA A 66 6.88 -4.79 3.65
N PRO A 67 5.98 -4.28 4.51
CA PRO A 67 6.38 -3.57 5.70
C PRO A 67 7.13 -4.49 6.66
N GLY A 68 8.29 -4.02 7.15
CA GLY A 68 9.14 -4.75 8.09
C GLY A 68 10.22 -5.63 7.47
N THR A 69 10.00 -6.26 6.31
CA THR A 69 11.03 -7.10 5.64
C THR A 69 11.71 -6.38 4.48
N GLY A 70 10.93 -5.73 3.60
CA GLY A 70 11.45 -5.04 2.42
C GLY A 70 11.66 -3.53 2.60
N SER A 71 11.16 -2.97 3.71
CA SER A 71 11.16 -1.53 3.96
C SER A 71 11.57 -1.17 5.38
N ARG A 72 12.24 -0.02 5.48
CA ARG A 72 12.51 0.65 6.74
C ARG A 72 11.58 1.85 6.89
N PHE A 73 10.73 1.82 7.91
CA PHE A 73 9.88 2.93 8.31
C PHE A 73 10.54 3.68 9.45
N ARG A 74 10.70 5.00 9.30
CA ARG A 74 11.16 5.89 10.38
C ARG A 74 10.14 6.98 10.60
N LEU A 75 9.76 7.18 11.85
CA LEU A 75 8.91 8.30 12.28
C LEU A 75 9.81 9.49 12.59
N GLY A 76 9.59 10.61 11.91
CA GLY A 76 10.22 11.90 12.20
C GLY A 76 9.27 12.77 13.01
N GLY A 77 9.80 13.46 14.03
CA GLY A 77 9.02 14.26 14.97
C GLY A 77 8.52 15.60 14.42
N THR A 78 9.35 16.35 13.67
CA THR A 78 9.03 17.76 13.37
C THR A 78 9.41 18.14 11.92
N PRO A 79 8.43 18.40 11.04
CA PRO A 79 7.02 18.04 11.15
C PRO A 79 6.81 16.52 11.14
N LYS A 80 5.75 16.05 11.82
CA LYS A 80 5.38 14.63 11.93
C LYS A 80 5.34 14.00 10.54
N SER A 81 6.27 13.11 10.27
CA SER A 81 6.40 12.51 8.95
C SER A 81 6.90 11.08 9.01
N VAL A 82 6.44 10.26 8.08
CA VAL A 82 6.92 8.90 7.89
C VAL A 82 7.92 8.92 6.74
N ARG A 83 9.16 8.55 7.02
CA ARG A 83 10.16 8.23 6.00
C ARG A 83 10.10 6.75 5.72
N ILE A 84 9.84 6.39 4.47
CA ILE A 84 9.78 5.01 4.01
C ILE A 84 10.94 4.81 3.05
N THR A 85 11.90 3.98 3.46
CA THR A 85 13.07 3.62 2.65
C THR A 85 12.89 2.21 2.11
N CYS A 86 13.11 2.06 0.81
CA CYS A 86 13.15 0.77 0.16
C CYS A 86 14.52 0.12 0.33
N ASN A 87 14.57 -1.09 0.89
CA ASN A 87 15.84 -1.80 1.10
C ASN A 87 16.42 -2.36 -0.21
N LEU A 88 15.61 -2.45 -1.28
CA LEU A 88 16.05 -2.99 -2.58
C LEU A 88 16.75 -1.95 -3.45
N CYS A 89 16.33 -0.68 -3.41
CA CYS A 89 16.86 0.37 -4.30
C CYS A 89 17.37 1.61 -3.56
N GLY A 90 17.30 1.64 -2.23
CA GLY A 90 17.71 2.77 -1.39
C GLY A 90 16.80 4.00 -1.49
N HIS A 91 15.79 4.01 -2.37
CA HIS A 91 14.92 5.17 -2.53
C HIS A 91 14.11 5.40 -1.25
N THR A 92 14.21 6.63 -0.73
CA THR A 92 13.46 7.08 0.44
C THR A 92 12.46 8.13 0.00
N TYR A 93 11.20 7.96 0.40
CA TYR A 93 10.19 8.99 0.23
C TYR A 93 9.61 9.39 1.58
N ARG A 94 9.26 10.67 1.68
CA ARG A 94 8.67 11.27 2.87
C ARG A 94 7.17 11.40 2.67
N LYS A 95 6.40 10.96 3.66
CA LYS A 95 4.98 11.25 3.76
C LYS A 95 4.76 12.12 4.98
N MET A 96 4.16 13.28 4.78
CA MET A 96 3.70 14.10 5.89
C MET A 96 2.51 13.43 6.57
N LEU A 97 2.56 13.31 7.88
CA LEU A 97 1.38 13.01 8.68
C LEU A 97 0.74 14.36 8.99
N THR A 98 -0.17 14.80 8.13
CA THR A 98 -1.11 15.84 8.53
C THR A 98 -1.92 15.26 9.68
N LEU A 99 -1.71 15.80 10.88
CA LEU A 99 -2.65 15.59 11.97
C LEU A 99 -3.96 16.15 11.45
N ARG A 100 -4.90 15.28 11.05
CA ARG A 100 -6.31 15.64 11.03
C ARG A 100 -6.59 16.11 12.45
N SER A 101 -6.76 17.41 12.63
CA SER A 101 -7.48 17.95 13.79
C SER A 101 -8.71 17.08 13.98
N LYS A 102 -8.90 16.62 15.22
CA LYS A 102 -9.94 15.68 15.64
C LYS A 102 -11.25 16.00 14.89
N VAL A 103 -11.77 15.05 14.11
CA VAL A 103 -13.19 15.10 13.72
C VAL A 103 -13.94 14.97 15.04
N SER A 104 -14.56 16.06 15.44
CA SER A 104 -15.42 16.16 16.60
C SER A 104 -16.43 15.01 16.56
N GLN A 105 -16.31 14.05 17.48
CA GLN A 105 -17.45 13.25 17.88
C GLN A 105 -18.35 14.19 18.70
N THR A 106 -19.14 15.00 18.01
CA THR A 106 -20.22 15.76 18.64
C THR A 106 -21.51 15.48 17.89
N VAL A 107 -22.43 14.90 18.65
CA VAL A 107 -23.90 15.00 18.54
C VAL A 107 -24.56 14.31 17.35
N GLN A 108 -25.31 13.26 17.67
CA GLN A 108 -26.76 13.11 17.43
C GLN A 108 -27.18 11.80 18.14
N LYS A 109 -27.62 11.94 19.39
CA LYS A 109 -29.01 11.84 19.84
C LYS A 109 -29.47 10.39 19.96
#